data_AF-A0A7S3EXS4-F1
#
_entry.id   AF-A0A7S3EXS4-F1
#
_cell.length_a   1.000
_cell.length_b   1.000
_cell.length_c   1.000
_cell.angle_alpha   90.00
_cell.angle_beta   90.00
_cell.angle_gamma   90.00
#
_symmetry.space_group_name_H-M   'P 1'
#
loop_
_entity.id
_entity.type
_entity.pdbx_description
1 polymer ?
#
loop_
_entity_poly.entity_id
_entity_poly.type
_entity_poly.pdbx_seq_one_letter_code
_entity_poly.pdbx_strand_id
1 'polypeptide(L)'
;GFCGSVCGCCTCGLPTQRAPPAVVEVKSILRQLCKVLAHQVLADGLFTSDPHPGNVMILPDGRLGLIDFGQAKSLSTRQRVYLSRIVVAVATKDRNGILELAKESPFRTKYNDPDAMVKYTSVVWEGELDELEKLAVTDPVVQSDPEYLMVRRAVMMCHGLCSVIGTTLNVAQEWEPIARRVLFEEGYSLSGHSAKTAPPPWLRCCIPTMSQAAYRKRIATGVGDLEE
;
A
#
# COMPACT_ATOMS: atom_id res chain seq x y z
N GLY A 1 32.57 47.52 -47.70
CA GLY A 1 31.47 47.06 -48.54
C GLY A 1 30.50 46.28 -47.69
N PHE A 2 29.21 46.63 -47.81
CA PHE A 2 27.97 45.96 -47.32
C PHE A 2 27.86 45.69 -45.80
N CYS A 3 27.01 46.33 -44.99
CA CYS A 3 25.57 46.67 -45.05
C CYS A 3 24.59 45.49 -44.78
N GLY A 4 23.79 45.63 -43.71
CA GLY A 4 22.49 44.97 -43.44
C GLY A 4 22.59 43.49 -43.00
N SER A 5 21.70 42.92 -42.19
CA SER A 5 20.43 43.35 -41.61
C SER A 5 19.92 42.23 -40.69
N VAL A 6 19.20 42.63 -39.66
CA VAL A 6 18.25 41.88 -38.79
C VAL A 6 17.78 40.53 -39.34
N CYS A 7 17.95 39.45 -38.57
CA CYS A 7 17.11 38.25 -38.70
C CYS A 7 16.37 38.04 -37.38
N GLY A 8 15.09 38.45 -37.37
CA GLY A 8 14.12 37.97 -36.41
C GLY A 8 13.53 36.65 -36.91
N CYS A 9 13.50 35.63 -36.05
CA CYS A 9 12.66 34.42 -36.05
C CYS A 9 13.44 33.33 -35.32
N CYS A 10 12.92 32.52 -34.41
CA CYS A 10 11.59 32.39 -33.84
C CYS A 10 11.81 31.76 -32.46
N THR A 11 10.94 32.11 -31.51
CA THR A 11 10.58 31.31 -30.33
C THR A 11 11.41 30.04 -30.13
N CYS A 12 12.28 30.03 -29.12
CA CYS A 12 12.73 28.81 -28.45
C CYS A 12 11.56 28.18 -27.67
N GLY A 13 10.44 27.96 -28.36
CA GLY A 13 9.41 27.04 -27.96
C GLY A 13 9.94 25.65 -28.28
N LEU A 14 10.60 25.02 -27.31
CA LEU A 14 10.53 23.56 -27.24
C LEU A 14 9.05 23.22 -27.44
N PRO A 15 8.67 22.41 -28.43
CA PRO A 15 7.32 21.90 -28.47
C PRO A 15 7.18 21.08 -27.20
N THR A 16 6.57 21.64 -26.16
CA THR A 16 5.82 20.84 -25.21
C THR A 16 4.63 20.33 -26.00
N GLN A 17 4.87 19.43 -26.97
CA GLN A 17 3.83 18.53 -27.42
C GLN A 17 3.49 17.70 -26.20
N ARG A 18 2.61 18.25 -25.35
CA ARG A 18 1.91 17.47 -24.35
C ARG A 18 1.22 16.40 -25.17
N ALA A 19 1.71 15.17 -25.03
CA ALA A 19 1.04 14.01 -25.59
C ALA A 19 -0.46 14.16 -25.26
N PRO A 20 -1.35 13.85 -26.23
CA PRO A 20 -2.78 13.89 -25.95
C PRO A 20 -3.05 13.07 -24.69
N PRO A 21 -3.88 13.57 -23.77
CA PRO A 21 -4.12 12.89 -22.51
C PRO A 21 -4.59 11.47 -22.79
N ALA A 22 -3.92 10.49 -22.19
CA ALA A 22 -4.30 9.10 -22.34
C ALA A 22 -5.76 8.92 -21.88
N VAL A 23 -6.55 8.14 -22.63
CA VAL A 23 -7.86 7.69 -22.13
C VAL A 23 -7.60 6.68 -21.04
N VAL A 24 -7.78 7.07 -19.78
CA VAL A 24 -7.50 6.20 -18.63
C VAL A 24 -8.80 5.64 -18.05
N GLU A 25 -8.86 4.32 -17.91
CA GLU A 25 -9.99 3.66 -17.25
C GLU A 25 -9.88 3.85 -15.72
N VAL A 26 -10.93 4.37 -15.10
CA VAL A 26 -10.95 4.73 -13.68
C VAL A 26 -10.67 3.51 -12.77
N LYS A 27 -11.16 2.31 -13.13
CA LYS A 27 -10.89 1.10 -12.34
C LYS A 27 -9.43 0.67 -12.44
N SER A 28 -8.78 0.87 -13.60
CA SER A 28 -7.34 0.62 -13.74
C SER A 28 -6.53 1.52 -12.79
N ILE A 29 -6.87 2.81 -12.71
CA ILE A 29 -6.23 3.76 -11.78
C ILE A 29 -6.37 3.30 -10.33
N LEU A 30 -7.58 2.90 -9.92
CA LEU A 30 -7.84 2.40 -8.58
C LEU A 30 -6.96 1.18 -8.25
N ARG A 31 -6.90 0.19 -9.15
CA ARG A 31 -6.04 -1.00 -8.96
C ARG A 31 -4.57 -0.62 -8.90
N GLN A 32 -4.11 0.30 -9.75
CA GLN A 32 -2.74 0.80 -9.71
C GLN A 32 -2.44 1.49 -8.37
N LEU A 33 -3.35 2.32 -7.87
CA LEU A 33 -3.19 2.98 -6.58
C LEU A 33 -3.13 1.97 -5.44
N CYS A 34 -4.02 0.99 -5.38
CA CYS A 34 -3.98 -0.03 -4.34
C CYS A 34 -2.70 -0.89 -4.41
N LYS A 35 -2.15 -1.15 -5.60
CA LYS A 35 -0.83 -1.80 -5.76
C LYS A 35 0.32 -0.93 -5.25
N VAL A 36 0.29 0.38 -5.50
CA VAL A 36 1.31 1.31 -4.99
C VAL A 36 1.27 1.36 -3.47
N LEU A 37 0.08 1.43 -2.86
CA LEU A 37 -0.08 1.40 -1.40
C LEU A 37 0.43 0.07 -0.81
N ALA A 38 0.10 -1.06 -1.44
CA ALA A 38 0.61 -2.36 -1.02
C ALA A 38 2.15 -2.41 -1.05
N HIS A 39 2.77 -1.82 -2.09
CA HIS A 39 4.22 -1.74 -2.20
C HIS A 39 4.83 -0.90 -1.07
N GLN A 40 4.30 0.30 -0.86
CA GLN A 40 4.74 1.22 0.19
C GLN A 40 4.65 0.59 1.58
N VAL A 41 3.51 -0.04 1.90
CA VAL A 41 3.26 -0.63 3.21
C VAL A 41 4.04 -1.92 3.42
N LEU A 42 3.93 -2.88 2.50
CA LEU A 42 4.45 -4.24 2.73
C LEU A 42 5.90 -4.41 2.25
N ALA A 43 6.27 -3.89 1.08
CA ALA A 43 7.60 -4.10 0.51
C ALA A 43 8.61 -3.11 1.09
N ASP A 44 8.29 -1.82 1.05
CA ASP A 44 9.20 -0.77 1.52
C ASP A 44 9.11 -0.61 3.04
N GLY A 45 7.90 -0.76 3.60
CA GLY A 45 7.62 -0.39 4.98
C GLY A 45 7.65 1.11 5.20
N LEU A 46 7.39 1.92 4.18
CA LEU A 46 7.38 3.37 4.23
C LEU A 46 6.14 3.86 3.49
N PHE A 47 5.18 4.42 4.23
CA PHE A 47 3.88 4.80 3.70
C PHE A 47 3.37 6.08 4.35
N THR A 48 2.43 6.77 3.71
CA THR A 48 1.76 7.93 4.31
C THR A 48 0.68 7.47 5.29
N SER A 49 0.68 8.01 6.51
CA SER A 49 -0.38 7.72 7.49
C SER A 49 -1.67 8.49 7.26
N ASP A 50 -1.68 9.43 6.32
CA ASP A 50 -2.87 10.18 5.91
C ASP A 50 -3.06 10.15 4.39
N PRO A 51 -3.41 8.98 3.82
CA PRO A 51 -3.67 8.85 2.40
C PRO A 51 -5.02 9.52 2.07
N HIS A 52 -4.95 10.69 1.44
CA HIS A 52 -6.12 11.44 0.98
C HIS A 52 -6.20 11.44 -0.56
N PRO A 53 -7.40 11.32 -1.17
CA PRO A 53 -7.56 11.38 -2.64
C PRO A 53 -6.97 12.64 -3.27
N GLY A 54 -6.98 13.77 -2.57
CA GLY A 54 -6.36 15.03 -3.01
C GLY A 54 -4.84 14.96 -3.18
N ASN A 55 -4.19 13.94 -2.61
CA ASN A 55 -2.75 13.72 -2.72
C ASN A 55 -2.39 12.79 -3.89
N VAL A 56 -3.37 12.39 -4.71
CA VAL A 56 -3.20 11.53 -5.88
C VAL A 56 -3.63 12.28 -7.13
N MET A 57 -2.70 12.44 -8.07
CA MET A 57 -2.95 13.05 -9.38
C MET A 57 -2.75 12.03 -10.49
N ILE A 58 -3.58 12.10 -11.54
CA ILE A 58 -3.36 11.35 -12.77
C ILE A 58 -2.59 12.26 -13.73
N LEU A 59 -1.40 11.83 -14.13
CA LEU A 59 -0.57 12.55 -15.08
C LEU A 59 -1.12 12.36 -16.50
N PRO A 60 -0.82 13.27 -17.46
CA PRO A 60 -1.32 13.18 -18.84
C PRO A 60 -0.97 11.88 -19.56
N ASP A 61 0.10 11.20 -19.14
CA ASP A 61 0.55 9.91 -19.65
C ASP A 61 -0.07 8.70 -18.92
N GLY A 62 -1.03 8.93 -18.04
CA GLY A 62 -1.74 7.89 -17.28
C GLY A 62 -0.99 7.37 -16.05
N ARG A 63 0.17 7.94 -15.69
CA ARG A 63 0.85 7.61 -14.43
C ARG A 63 0.17 8.26 -13.23
N LEU A 64 0.40 7.70 -12.04
CA LEU A 64 0.00 8.29 -10.77
C LEU A 64 1.12 9.18 -10.23
N GLY A 65 0.79 10.45 -9.96
CA GLY A 65 1.60 11.36 -9.17
C GLY A 65 1.11 11.37 -7.72
N LEU A 66 1.98 11.01 -6.78
CA LEU A 66 1.73 11.20 -5.35
C LEU A 66 2.45 12.46 -4.91
N ILE A 67 1.71 13.41 -4.33
CA ILE A 67 2.24 14.77 -4.10
C ILE A 67 2.56 15.09 -2.64
N ASP A 68 2.08 14.28 -1.70
CA ASP A 68 2.24 14.53 -0.26
C ASP A 68 2.77 13.29 0.46
N PHE A 69 3.87 13.49 1.17
CA PHE A 69 4.53 12.51 2.03
C PHE A 69 4.78 13.08 3.45
N GLY A 70 4.15 14.20 3.82
CA GLY A 70 4.41 14.95 5.06
C GLY A 70 4.15 14.18 6.34
N GLN A 71 3.34 13.12 6.29
CA GLN A 71 3.11 12.20 7.41
C GLN A 71 3.56 10.77 7.07
N ALA A 72 4.80 10.59 6.62
CA ALA A 72 5.35 9.26 6.39
C ALA A 72 5.55 8.49 7.71
N LYS A 73 5.25 7.20 7.69
CA LYS A 73 5.48 6.24 8.77
C LYS A 73 6.30 5.07 8.27
N SER A 74 7.08 4.50 9.18
CA SER A 74 7.90 3.32 8.89
C SER A 74 7.40 2.09 9.64
N LEU A 75 7.35 0.96 8.95
CA LEU A 75 7.11 -0.36 9.54
C LEU A 75 8.42 -1.14 9.60
N SER A 76 8.68 -1.72 10.77
CA SER A 76 9.68 -2.75 10.97
C SER A 76 9.37 -3.99 10.12
N THR A 77 10.40 -4.78 9.82
CA THR A 77 10.26 -6.07 9.14
C THR A 77 9.22 -6.97 9.81
N ARG A 78 9.21 -7.01 11.16
CA ARG A 78 8.24 -7.81 11.92
C ARG A 78 6.80 -7.40 11.63
N GLN A 79 6.52 -6.10 11.60
CA GLN A 79 5.19 -5.58 11.28
C GLN A 79 4.80 -5.87 9.84
N ARG A 80 5.70 -5.70 8.87
CA ARG A 80 5.42 -6.00 7.45
C ARG A 80 5.10 -7.47 7.23
N VAL A 81 5.86 -8.37 7.87
CA VAL A 81 5.60 -9.82 7.84
C VAL A 81 4.24 -10.13 8.48
N TYR A 82 3.94 -9.56 9.65
CA TYR A 82 2.67 -9.76 10.33
C TYR A 82 1.47 -9.31 9.46
N LEU A 83 1.53 -8.12 8.87
CA LEU A 83 0.52 -7.63 7.94
C LEU A 83 0.40 -8.51 6.70
N SER A 84 1.52 -8.97 6.15
CA SER A 84 1.53 -9.86 4.99
C SER A 84 0.85 -11.21 5.30
N ARG A 85 1.03 -11.75 6.51
CA ARG A 85 0.32 -12.95 6.98
C ARG A 85 -1.19 -12.71 7.06
N ILE A 86 -1.63 -11.56 7.58
CA ILE A 86 -3.06 -11.19 7.61
C ILE A 86 -3.63 -11.14 6.20
N VAL A 87 -2.97 -10.38 5.31
CA VAL A 87 -3.41 -10.21 3.92
C VAL A 87 -3.59 -11.56 3.23
N VAL A 88 -2.60 -12.44 3.35
CA VAL A 88 -2.67 -13.80 2.77
C VAL A 88 -3.79 -14.61 3.41
N ALA A 89 -3.91 -14.61 4.73
CA ALA A 89 -4.95 -15.37 5.43
C ALA A 89 -6.36 -14.92 5.03
N VAL A 90 -6.59 -13.60 4.91
CA VAL A 90 -7.87 -13.06 4.43
C VAL A 90 -8.10 -13.40 2.96
N ALA A 91 -7.10 -13.22 2.09
CA ALA A 91 -7.22 -13.57 0.67
C ALA A 91 -7.55 -15.05 0.46
N THR A 92 -6.99 -15.95 1.26
CA THR A 92 -7.26 -17.39 1.19
C THR A 92 -8.49 -17.84 1.99
N LYS A 93 -9.23 -16.90 2.62
CA LYS A 93 -10.37 -17.19 3.51
C LYS A 93 -10.02 -18.17 4.63
N ASP A 94 -8.80 -18.07 5.13
CA ASP A 94 -8.25 -18.91 6.18
C ASP A 94 -8.69 -18.40 7.56
N ARG A 95 -9.90 -18.80 7.96
CA ARG A 95 -10.51 -18.38 9.22
C ARG A 95 -9.62 -18.66 10.44
N ASN A 96 -8.94 -19.81 10.46
CA ASN A 96 -8.10 -20.19 11.58
C ASN A 96 -6.81 -19.37 11.61
N GLY A 97 -6.16 -19.18 10.47
CA GLY A 97 -5.01 -18.29 10.35
C GLY A 97 -5.33 -16.85 10.77
N ILE A 98 -6.49 -16.32 10.37
CA ILE A 98 -6.96 -14.98 10.79
C ILE A 98 -7.13 -14.92 12.31
N LEU A 99 -7.78 -15.91 12.92
CA LEU A 99 -8.03 -15.93 14.36
C LEU A 99 -6.72 -15.99 15.16
N GLU A 100 -5.78 -16.83 14.75
CA GLU A 100 -4.47 -16.94 15.43
C GLU A 100 -3.69 -15.62 15.33
N LEU A 101 -3.68 -15.00 14.15
CA LEU A 101 -3.07 -13.67 13.96
C LEU A 101 -3.76 -12.59 14.81
N ALA A 102 -5.09 -12.60 14.88
CA ALA A 102 -5.85 -11.65 15.68
C ALA A 102 -5.50 -11.76 17.19
N LYS A 103 -5.22 -12.97 17.68
CA LYS A 103 -4.76 -13.21 19.06
C LYS A 103 -3.30 -12.75 19.29
N GLU A 104 -2.44 -12.85 18.28
CA GLU A 104 -1.04 -12.40 18.34
C GLU A 104 -0.92 -10.87 18.49
N SER A 105 -1.87 -10.10 17.94
CA SER A 105 -1.92 -8.63 18.06
C SER A 105 -2.34 -8.15 19.46
N PRO A 106 -1.98 -6.93 19.88
CA PRO A 106 -2.56 -6.29 21.08
C PRO A 106 -4.04 -5.91 20.93
N PHE A 107 -4.67 -6.18 19.79
CA PHE A 107 -6.11 -6.00 19.56
C PHE A 107 -6.95 -6.87 20.51
N ARG A 108 -7.89 -6.26 21.24
CA ARG A 108 -8.82 -6.97 22.12
C ARG A 108 -10.23 -6.43 21.96
N THR A 109 -11.21 -7.34 21.96
CA THR A 109 -12.63 -6.99 22.09
C THR A 109 -13.09 -7.26 23.53
N LYS A 110 -14.25 -6.72 23.91
CA LYS A 110 -14.77 -6.80 25.28
C LYS A 110 -14.99 -8.25 25.73
N TYR A 111 -15.50 -9.09 24.84
CA TYR A 111 -15.84 -10.49 25.11
C TYR A 111 -14.82 -11.47 24.51
N ASN A 112 -13.86 -10.99 23.70
CA ASN A 112 -12.91 -11.82 22.94
C ASN A 112 -13.62 -12.92 22.14
N ASP A 113 -14.78 -12.61 21.56
CA ASP A 113 -15.52 -13.55 20.74
C ASP A 113 -14.69 -13.90 19.48
N PRO A 114 -14.37 -15.18 19.23
CA PRO A 114 -13.53 -15.56 18.10
C PRO A 114 -14.09 -15.14 16.74
N ASP A 115 -15.41 -15.15 16.57
CA ASP A 115 -16.04 -14.76 15.31
C ASP A 115 -15.97 -13.23 15.11
N ALA A 116 -16.22 -12.45 16.17
CA ALA A 116 -16.03 -11.01 16.15
C ALA A 116 -14.57 -10.64 15.82
N MET A 117 -13.58 -11.29 16.44
CA MET A 117 -12.16 -11.02 16.18
C MET A 117 -11.76 -11.30 14.73
N VAL A 118 -12.23 -12.43 14.17
CA VAL A 118 -12.02 -12.76 12.76
C VAL A 118 -12.63 -11.69 11.87
N LYS A 119 -13.89 -11.31 12.13
CA LYS A 119 -14.62 -10.35 11.32
C LYS A 119 -14.00 -8.95 11.38
N TYR A 120 -13.58 -8.48 12.56
CA TYR A 120 -12.83 -7.22 12.71
C TYR A 120 -11.54 -7.22 11.90
N THR A 121 -10.87 -8.36 11.83
CA THR A 121 -9.62 -8.50 11.11
C THR A 121 -9.85 -8.53 9.60
N SER A 122 -10.88 -9.23 9.10
CA SER A 122 -11.11 -9.42 7.66
C SER A 122 -11.87 -8.28 6.98
N VAL A 123 -12.84 -7.65 7.65
CA VAL A 123 -13.75 -6.66 7.04
C VAL A 123 -13.01 -5.47 6.44
N VAL A 124 -11.90 -5.05 7.05
CA VAL A 124 -11.07 -3.95 6.53
C VAL A 124 -10.51 -4.31 5.14
N TRP A 125 -10.23 -5.57 4.87
CA TRP A 125 -9.57 -5.99 3.63
C TRP A 125 -10.54 -6.44 2.53
N GLU A 126 -11.69 -7.00 2.89
CA GLU A 126 -12.62 -7.59 1.92
C GLU A 126 -14.10 -7.27 2.13
N GLY A 127 -14.46 -6.54 3.19
CA GLY A 127 -15.86 -6.34 3.59
C GLY A 127 -16.34 -4.89 3.48
N GLU A 128 -17.59 -4.71 3.88
CA GLU A 128 -18.24 -3.39 3.98
C GLU A 128 -17.98 -2.78 5.36
N LEU A 129 -17.54 -1.53 5.38
CA LEU A 129 -17.16 -0.87 6.63
C LEU A 129 -18.34 -0.73 7.61
N ASP A 130 -19.59 -0.68 7.13
CA ASP A 130 -20.81 -0.62 7.94
C ASP A 130 -20.97 -1.86 8.84
N GLU A 131 -20.34 -2.99 8.50
CA GLU A 131 -20.35 -4.17 9.36
C GLU A 131 -19.56 -3.94 10.65
N LEU A 132 -18.57 -3.04 10.66
CA LEU A 132 -17.80 -2.73 11.86
C LEU A 132 -18.65 -2.07 12.95
N GLU A 133 -19.62 -1.25 12.56
CA GLU A 133 -20.54 -0.60 13.51
C GLU A 133 -21.44 -1.64 14.18
N LYS A 134 -21.96 -2.59 13.40
CA LYS A 134 -22.78 -3.70 13.91
C LYS A 134 -21.98 -4.56 14.91
N LEU A 135 -20.73 -4.87 14.57
CA LEU A 135 -19.84 -5.60 15.48
C LEU A 135 -19.54 -4.83 16.76
N ALA A 136 -19.39 -3.49 16.67
CA ALA A 136 -19.10 -2.67 17.83
C ALA A 136 -20.24 -2.64 18.84
N VAL A 137 -21.49 -2.86 18.39
CA VAL A 137 -22.64 -3.04 19.28
C VAL A 137 -22.56 -4.36 20.04
N THR A 138 -22.14 -5.45 19.39
CA THR A 138 -22.14 -6.80 19.97
C THR A 138 -20.90 -7.11 20.78
N ASP A 139 -19.71 -6.75 20.30
CA ASP A 139 -18.44 -7.00 20.97
C ASP A 139 -17.44 -5.85 20.71
N PRO A 140 -17.56 -4.74 21.44
CA PRO A 140 -16.76 -3.54 21.16
C PRO A 140 -15.26 -3.79 21.36
N VAL A 141 -14.46 -3.14 20.51
CA VAL A 141 -13.00 -3.10 20.64
C VAL A 141 -12.61 -2.30 21.88
N VAL A 142 -11.90 -2.93 22.81
CA VAL A 142 -11.40 -2.29 24.04
C VAL A 142 -9.93 -1.90 23.96
N GLN A 143 -9.17 -2.57 23.08
CA GLN A 143 -7.77 -2.27 22.83
C GLN A 143 -7.49 -2.43 21.34
N SER A 144 -6.72 -1.49 20.79
CA SER A 144 -6.30 -1.51 19.38
C SER A 144 -4.82 -1.22 19.27
N ASP A 145 -4.23 -1.70 18.18
CA ASP A 145 -2.84 -1.41 17.82
C ASP A 145 -2.77 -0.10 17.01
N PRO A 146 -2.15 0.98 17.53
CA PRO A 146 -2.05 2.25 16.82
C PRO A 146 -1.41 2.13 15.43
N GLU A 147 -0.46 1.21 15.25
CA GLU A 147 0.26 1.06 13.98
C GLU A 147 -0.60 0.31 12.95
N TYR A 148 -1.39 -0.68 13.40
CA TYR A 148 -2.38 -1.34 12.54
C TYR A 148 -3.49 -0.37 12.10
N LEU A 149 -3.91 0.54 12.99
CA LEU A 149 -4.90 1.58 12.65
C LEU A 149 -4.40 2.51 11.54
N MET A 150 -3.10 2.78 11.44
CA MET A 150 -2.54 3.59 10.36
C MET A 150 -2.63 2.88 9.01
N VAL A 151 -2.29 1.59 8.95
CA VAL A 151 -2.42 0.80 7.72
C VAL A 151 -3.89 0.66 7.31
N ARG A 152 -4.79 0.51 8.29
CA ARG A 152 -6.24 0.52 8.05
C ARG A 152 -6.69 1.79 7.34
N ARG A 153 -6.12 2.97 7.62
CA ARG A 153 -6.47 4.21 6.89
C ARG A 153 -6.10 4.15 5.41
N ALA A 154 -4.95 3.58 5.06
CA ALA A 154 -4.57 3.36 3.66
C ALA A 154 -5.54 2.45 2.92
N VAL A 155 -5.97 1.37 3.59
CA VAL A 155 -6.98 0.47 3.04
C VAL A 155 -8.35 1.16 2.93
N MET A 156 -8.73 1.98 3.91
CA MET A 156 -9.96 2.77 3.87
C MET A 156 -9.98 3.78 2.72
N MET A 157 -8.84 4.34 2.31
CA MET A 157 -8.78 5.19 1.11
C MET A 157 -9.19 4.39 -0.15
N CYS A 158 -8.69 3.16 -0.32
CA CYS A 158 -9.11 2.29 -1.44
C CYS A 158 -10.63 2.08 -1.42
N HIS A 159 -11.21 1.77 -0.25
CA HIS A 159 -12.67 1.60 -0.10
C HIS A 159 -13.47 2.88 -0.37
N GLY A 160 -13.00 4.04 0.12
CA GLY A 160 -13.65 5.32 -0.13
C GLY A 160 -13.68 5.67 -1.62
N LEU A 161 -12.58 5.45 -2.34
CA LEU A 161 -12.53 5.62 -3.79
C LEU A 161 -13.45 4.64 -4.53
N CYS A 162 -13.49 3.38 -4.09
CA CYS A 162 -14.42 2.38 -4.63
C CYS A 162 -15.88 2.85 -4.52
N SER A 163 -16.27 3.37 -3.35
CA SER A 163 -17.61 3.88 -3.09
C SER A 163 -17.98 5.04 -4.02
N VAL A 164 -17.09 6.03 -4.17
CA VAL A 164 -17.31 7.19 -5.08
C VAL A 164 -17.48 6.74 -6.55
N ILE A 165 -16.76 5.71 -6.98
CA ILE A 165 -16.79 5.20 -8.35
C ILE A 165 -17.96 4.21 -8.56
N GLY A 166 -18.63 3.77 -7.50
CA GLY A 166 -19.67 2.74 -7.58
C GLY A 166 -19.12 1.36 -7.93
N THR A 167 -17.94 1.01 -7.40
CA THR A 167 -17.31 -0.29 -7.59
C THR A 167 -16.90 -0.90 -6.25
N THR A 168 -16.49 -2.17 -6.27
CA THR A 168 -15.98 -2.87 -5.08
C THR A 168 -14.62 -3.47 -5.40
N LEU A 169 -13.74 -3.50 -4.41
CA LEU A 169 -12.40 -4.05 -4.54
C LEU A 169 -12.11 -4.90 -3.31
N ASN A 170 -11.70 -6.15 -3.53
CA ASN A 170 -11.14 -6.96 -2.47
C ASN A 170 -9.66 -6.59 -2.32
N VAL A 171 -9.36 -5.78 -1.31
CA VAL A 171 -8.01 -5.26 -1.09
C VAL A 171 -7.05 -6.38 -0.69
N ALA A 172 -7.51 -7.40 0.06
CA ALA A 172 -6.68 -8.57 0.37
C ALA A 172 -6.20 -9.27 -0.91
N GLN A 173 -7.09 -9.48 -1.89
CA GLN A 173 -6.76 -10.10 -3.17
C GLN A 173 -5.75 -9.26 -3.98
N GLU A 174 -5.92 -7.94 -4.03
CA GLU A 174 -4.99 -7.07 -4.74
C GLU A 174 -3.60 -6.99 -4.08
N TRP A 175 -3.55 -7.10 -2.74
CA TRP A 175 -2.30 -7.03 -1.97
C TRP A 175 -1.60 -8.38 -1.83
N GLU A 176 -2.31 -9.49 -2.01
CA GLU A 176 -1.80 -10.86 -1.84
C GLU A 176 -0.49 -11.13 -2.60
N PRO A 177 -0.32 -10.75 -3.89
CA PRO A 177 0.92 -11.05 -4.60
C PRO A 177 2.15 -10.40 -3.96
N ILE A 178 1.99 -9.16 -3.46
CA ILE A 178 3.05 -8.43 -2.78
C ILE A 178 3.30 -9.02 -1.39
N ALA A 179 2.24 -9.35 -0.65
CA ALA A 179 2.33 -9.99 0.65
C ALA A 179 3.09 -11.33 0.57
N ARG A 180 2.75 -12.19 -0.40
CA ARG A 180 3.45 -13.47 -0.64
C ARG A 180 4.92 -13.27 -0.95
N ARG A 181 5.26 -12.27 -1.79
CA ARG A 181 6.65 -11.92 -2.09
C ARG A 181 7.41 -11.51 -0.83
N VAL A 182 6.84 -10.65 0.01
CA VAL A 182 7.49 -10.21 1.27
C VAL A 182 7.69 -11.39 2.22
N LEU A 183 6.69 -12.25 2.38
CA LEU A 183 6.83 -13.46 3.21
C LEU A 183 7.95 -14.35 2.70
N PHE A 184 8.02 -14.56 1.39
CA PHE A 184 9.05 -15.36 0.77
C PHE A 184 10.46 -14.77 0.93
N GLU A 185 10.62 -13.46 0.71
CA GLU A 185 11.89 -12.73 0.89
C GLU A 185 12.40 -12.80 2.33
N GLU A 186 11.49 -12.78 3.31
CA GLU A 186 11.81 -12.86 4.74
C GLU A 186 11.89 -14.32 5.26
N GLY A 187 11.77 -15.32 4.38
CA GLY A 187 11.95 -16.74 4.69
C GLY A 187 10.76 -17.40 5.42
N TYR A 188 9.54 -16.92 5.19
CA TYR A 188 8.30 -17.51 5.70
C TYR A 188 7.65 -18.43 4.66
N SER A 189 6.99 -19.49 5.13
CA SER A 189 6.15 -20.32 4.26
C SER A 189 5.02 -19.49 3.63
N LEU A 190 4.71 -19.79 2.36
CA LEU A 190 3.59 -19.21 1.63
C LEU A 190 2.23 -19.80 2.05
N SER A 191 2.22 -20.92 2.77
CA SER A 191 1.01 -21.45 3.40
C SER A 191 0.67 -20.58 4.61
N GLY A 192 -0.56 -20.04 4.67
CA GLY A 192 -1.03 -19.09 5.69
C GLY A 192 -0.88 -19.49 7.17
N HIS A 193 -0.42 -20.71 7.44
CA HIS A 193 -0.13 -21.24 8.77
C HIS A 193 1.39 -21.43 8.97
N SER A 194 1.93 -20.65 9.90
CA SER A 194 3.32 -20.56 10.40
C SER A 194 4.31 -21.69 10.09
N ALA A 195 5.45 -21.32 9.49
CA ALA A 195 6.83 -21.56 9.98
C ALA A 195 7.84 -20.85 9.06
N LYS A 196 9.01 -20.45 9.58
CA LYS A 196 10.15 -20.08 8.73
C LYS A 196 10.55 -21.31 7.91
N THR A 197 10.49 -21.23 6.59
CA THR A 197 11.05 -22.26 5.71
C THR A 197 12.25 -21.67 4.98
N ALA A 198 13.35 -22.42 4.92
CA ALA A 198 14.55 -21.97 4.23
C ALA A 198 14.20 -21.62 2.76
N PRO A 199 14.72 -20.50 2.21
CA PRO A 199 14.43 -20.12 0.84
C PRO A 199 14.94 -21.22 -0.13
N PRO A 200 14.20 -21.52 -1.21
CA PRO A 200 14.57 -22.59 -2.11
C PRO A 200 15.88 -22.28 -2.87
N PRO A 201 16.68 -23.30 -3.24
CA PRO A 201 18.07 -23.12 -3.70
C PRO A 201 18.24 -22.23 -4.93
N TRP A 202 17.21 -22.10 -5.77
CA TRP A 202 17.23 -21.29 -6.99
C TRP A 202 17.21 -19.77 -6.73
N LEU A 203 16.95 -19.34 -5.48
CA LEU A 203 16.88 -17.93 -5.10
C LEU A 203 18.26 -17.23 -4.99
N ARG A 204 19.37 -17.97 -5.06
CA ARG A 204 20.71 -17.37 -5.08
C ARG A 204 21.06 -16.63 -6.38
N CYS A 205 20.33 -16.86 -7.48
CA CYS A 205 20.75 -16.43 -8.82
C CYS A 205 20.00 -15.23 -9.43
N CYS A 206 18.86 -14.79 -8.88
CA CYS A 206 17.93 -13.94 -9.66
C CYS A 206 17.56 -12.58 -9.04
N ILE A 207 18.28 -12.07 -8.04
CA ILE A 207 18.04 -10.72 -7.53
C ILE A 207 19.05 -9.75 -8.18
N PRO A 208 18.66 -8.86 -9.11
CA PRO A 208 19.47 -7.70 -9.42
C PRO A 208 19.44 -6.81 -8.17
N THR A 209 20.54 -6.80 -7.43
CA THR A 209 20.70 -5.96 -6.24
C THR A 209 20.75 -4.48 -6.62
N MET A 210 19.59 -3.83 -6.68
CA MET A 210 19.49 -2.52 -6.02
C MET A 210 19.13 -2.83 -4.57
N SER A 211 20.12 -2.80 -3.68
CA SER A 211 19.86 -3.05 -2.26
C SER A 211 18.83 -2.03 -1.78
N GLN A 212 17.85 -2.45 -0.98
CA GLN A 212 16.95 -1.54 -0.27
C GLN A 212 17.75 -0.45 0.50
N ALA A 213 19.01 -0.72 0.86
CA ALA A 213 19.94 0.26 1.41
C ALA A 213 20.29 1.40 0.42
N ALA A 214 20.46 1.12 -0.88
CA ALA A 214 20.70 2.15 -1.90
C ALA A 214 19.47 3.04 -2.14
N TYR A 215 18.26 2.48 -2.07
CA TYR A 215 17.01 3.25 -2.14
C TYR A 215 16.80 4.10 -0.88
N ARG A 216 17.00 3.52 0.31
CA ARG A 216 16.97 4.26 1.59
C ARG A 216 18.00 5.39 1.64
N LYS A 217 19.20 5.17 1.11
CA LYS A 217 20.24 6.20 1.02
C LYS A 217 19.83 7.33 0.10
N ARG A 218 19.17 7.03 -1.04
CA ARG A 218 18.63 8.06 -1.97
C ARG A 218 17.53 8.92 -1.37
N ILE A 219 16.63 8.33 -0.58
CA ILE A 219 15.58 9.10 0.13
C ILE A 219 16.20 9.93 1.25
N ALA A 220 17.14 9.38 2.01
CA ALA A 220 17.84 10.09 3.08
C ALA A 220 18.72 11.26 2.57
N THR A 221 19.31 11.13 1.37
CA THR A 221 20.08 12.20 0.73
C THR A 221 19.23 13.14 -0.15
N GLY A 222 17.92 12.87 -0.28
CA GLY A 222 16.99 13.63 -1.13
C GLY A 222 16.19 14.70 -0.38
N VAL A 223 16.27 14.73 0.95
CA VAL A 223 15.87 15.88 1.77
C VAL A 223 17.07 16.82 1.83
N GLY A 224 17.35 17.47 0.70
CA GLY A 224 18.31 18.57 0.65
C GLY A 224 17.73 19.75 1.44
N ASP A 225 18.44 20.11 2.51
CA ASP A 225 18.65 21.47 3.01
C ASP A 225 17.65 22.51 2.49
N LEU A 226 16.54 22.63 3.20
CA LEU A 226 15.75 23.85 3.27
C LEU A 226 15.68 24.23 4.75
N GLU A 227 16.69 24.95 5.23
CA GLU A 227 16.58 26.18 6.04
C GLU A 227 17.97 26.59 6.57
N GLU A 228 18.32 27.85 6.26
CA GLU A 228 19.48 28.70 6.63
C GLU A 228 20.89 28.39 6.10
#